data_AF-A0A9P2XF99-F1
#
_entry.id   AF-A0A9P2XF99-F1
#
_cell.length_a   1.000
_cell.length_b   1.000
_cell.length_c   1.000
_cell.angle_alpha   90.00
_cell.angle_beta   90.00
_cell.angle_gamma   90.00
#
_symmetry.space_group_name_H-M   'P 1'
#
loop_
_entity.id
_entity.type
_entity.pdbx_description
1 polymer ?
#
loop_
_entity_poly.entity_id
_entity_poly.type
_entity_poly.pdbx_seq_one_letter_code
_entity_poly.pdbx_strand_id
1 'polypeptide(L)'
;VAVEYSTLENGDLSIKTYKRKFDVEKAAIVADLENPLDIPEGRWIDIRLHEEPEPEPEEPLSETPVDFQPTNLSQAVAAAMNGVEPPEISDTDETL
;
A
#
# COMPACT_ATOMS: atom_id res chain seq x y z
N VAL A 1 -0.66 -26.71 23.50
CA VAL A 1 0.12 -25.46 23.37
C VAL A 1 -0.75 -24.42 22.72
N ALA A 2 -0.82 -23.22 23.30
CA ALA A 2 -1.39 -22.04 22.66
C ALA A 2 -0.23 -21.20 22.09
N VAL A 3 -0.47 -20.52 20.97
CA VAL A 3 0.53 -19.67 20.31
C VAL A 3 -0.12 -18.30 20.10
N GLU A 4 0.61 -17.26 20.48
CA GLU A 4 0.25 -15.87 20.24
C GLU A 4 1.36 -15.24 19.39
N TYR A 5 0.99 -14.42 18.42
CA TYR A 5 1.93 -13.69 17.59
C TYR A 5 1.53 -12.21 17.54
N SER A 6 2.52 -11.34 17.48
CA SER A 6 2.33 -9.91 17.26
C SER A 6 3.44 -9.34 16.38
N THR A 7 3.11 -8.31 15.61
CA THR A 7 4.08 -7.50 14.88
C THR A 7 4.46 -6.32 15.77
N LEU A 8 5.76 -6.12 15.98
CA LEU A 8 6.32 -5.01 16.76
C LEU A 8 6.45 -3.75 15.89
N GLU A 9 6.59 -2.59 16.52
CA GLU A 9 6.71 -1.29 15.81
C GLU A 9 7.92 -1.20 14.88
N ASN A 10 8.97 -1.97 15.16
CA ASN A 10 10.16 -2.05 14.32
C ASN A 10 10.03 -3.02 13.14
N GLY A 11 8.87 -3.68 12.98
CA GLY A 11 8.62 -4.69 11.96
C GLY A 11 9.00 -6.12 12.36
N ASP A 12 9.53 -6.34 13.57
CA ASP A 12 9.86 -7.68 14.04
C ASP A 12 8.59 -8.47 14.42
N LEU A 13 8.66 -9.80 14.26
CA LEU A 13 7.59 -10.71 14.68
C LEU A 13 7.93 -11.31 16.04
N SER A 14 7.07 -11.07 17.03
CA SER A 14 7.15 -11.73 18.34
C SER A 14 6.21 -12.92 18.36
N ILE A 15 6.74 -14.11 18.63
CA ILE A 15 5.95 -15.35 18.75
C ILE A 15 6.18 -15.91 20.14
N LYS A 16 5.10 -16.12 20.89
CA LYS A 16 5.14 -16.68 22.24
C LYS A 16 4.26 -17.91 22.31
N THR A 17 4.75 -18.94 23.01
CA THR A 17 3.97 -20.15 23.24
C THR A 17 3.64 -20.32 24.71
N TYR A 18 2.47 -20.88 24.98
CA TYR A 18 1.92 -20.97 26.32
C TYR A 18 1.33 -22.35 26.59
N LYS A 19 1.37 -22.74 27.87
CA LYS A 19 0.54 -23.84 28.35
C LYS A 19 -0.93 -23.42 28.31
N ARG A 20 -1.81 -24.41 28.21
CA ARG A 20 -3.25 -24.18 28.32
C ARG A 20 -3.66 -24.38 29.77
N LYS A 21 -4.36 -23.42 30.35
CA LYS A 21 -4.98 -23.51 31.67
C LYS A 21 -6.49 -23.52 31.56
N PHE A 22 -7.15 -24.16 32.51
CA PHE A 22 -8.61 -24.06 32.62
C PHE A 22 -8.96 -22.81 33.41
N ASP A 23 -9.70 -21.90 32.79
CA ASP A 23 -10.21 -20.69 33.41
C ASP A 23 -11.61 -20.99 33.96
N VAL A 24 -11.75 -20.92 35.28
CA VAL A 24 -12.99 -21.26 35.98
C VAL A 24 -14.06 -20.18 35.75
N GLU A 25 -13.67 -18.92 35.58
CA GLU A 25 -14.60 -17.81 35.34
C GLU A 25 -15.20 -17.89 33.94
N LYS A 26 -14.37 -18.24 32.95
CA LYS A 26 -14.81 -18.38 31.55
C LYS A 26 -15.31 -19.79 31.22
N ALA A 27 -15.22 -20.73 32.15
CA ALA A 27 -15.48 -22.16 31.95
C ALA A 27 -14.82 -22.71 30.66
N ALA A 28 -13.61 -22.25 30.36
CA ALA A 28 -12.95 -22.48 29.08
C ALA A 28 -11.45 -22.74 29.24
N ILE A 29 -10.86 -23.40 28.25
CA ILE A 29 -9.42 -23.64 28.19
C ILE A 29 -8.75 -22.43 27.51
N VAL A 30 -7.98 -21.66 28.28
CA VAL A 30 -7.28 -20.44 27.82
C VAL A 30 -5.76 -20.63 27.83
N ALA A 31 -5.05 -19.75 27.14
CA ALA A 31 -3.59 -19.67 27.24
C ALA A 31 -3.18 -19.12 28.62
N ASP A 32 -2.16 -19.72 29.23
CA ASP A 32 -1.56 -19.19 30.45
C ASP A 32 -0.54 -18.10 30.12
N LEU A 33 -1.02 -16.88 29.89
CA LEU A 33 -0.20 -15.74 29.44
C LEU A 33 0.88 -15.32 30.45
N GLU A 34 0.75 -15.73 31.71
CA GLU A 34 1.69 -15.40 32.80
C GLU A 34 2.93 -16.31 32.78
N ASN A 35 2.82 -17.51 32.22
CA ASN A 35 3.90 -18.49 32.17
C ASN A 35 4.22 -18.85 30.72
N PRO A 36 5.04 -18.04 30.03
CA PRO A 36 5.54 -18.39 28.70
C PRO A 36 6.31 -19.72 28.78
N LEU A 37 6.12 -20.53 27.74
CA LEU A 37 6.77 -21.82 27.57
C LEU A 37 7.65 -21.78 26.32
N ASP A 38 8.78 -22.47 26.37
CA ASP A 38 9.58 -22.74 25.19
C ASP A 38 8.83 -23.62 24.18
N ILE A 39 9.20 -23.47 22.91
CA ILE A 39 8.64 -24.25 21.82
C ILE A 39 9.10 -25.71 21.99
N PRO A 40 8.18 -26.67 22.18
CA PRO A 40 8.56 -28.06 22.38
C PRO A 40 9.18 -28.66 21.11
N GLU A 41 10.10 -29.62 21.28
CA GLU A 41 10.74 -30.32 20.15
C GLU A 41 9.71 -30.95 19.20
N GLY A 42 9.97 -30.87 17.89
CA GLY A 42 9.07 -31.37 16.85
C GLY A 42 7.86 -30.47 16.55
N ARG A 43 7.72 -29.32 17.23
CA ARG A 43 6.69 -28.33 16.93
C ARG A 43 7.15 -27.43 15.76
N TRP A 44 6.39 -27.45 14.67
CA TRP A 44 6.60 -26.55 13.54
C TRP A 44 5.77 -25.27 13.69
N ILE A 45 6.35 -24.14 13.26
CA ILE A 45 5.69 -22.83 13.20
C ILE A 45 5.82 -22.36 11.74
N ASP A 46 4.68 -22.22 11.07
CA ASP A 46 4.59 -21.67 9.71
C ASP A 46 4.35 -20.16 9.82
N ILE A 47 5.20 -19.35 9.22
CA ILE A 47 5.06 -17.88 9.18
C ILE A 47 4.79 -17.50 7.74
N ARG A 48 3.63 -16.88 7.48
CA ARG A 48 3.25 -16.35 6.18
C ARG A 48 3.25 -14.84 6.25
N LEU A 49 4.17 -14.23 5.50
CA LEU A 49 4.24 -12.79 5.35
C LEU A 49 3.24 -12.37 4.26
N HIS A 50 2.57 -11.25 4.47
CA HIS A 50 1.79 -10.61 3.42
C HIS A 50 2.75 -9.84 2.51
N GLU A 51 2.52 -9.92 1.21
CA GLU A 51 3.23 -9.09 0.22
C GLU A 51 2.81 -7.64 0.42
N GLU A 52 3.78 -6.73 0.51
CA GLU A 52 3.49 -5.30 0.48
C GLU A 52 2.93 -4.96 -0.90
N PRO A 53 1.89 -4.10 -1.00
CA PRO A 53 1.41 -3.66 -2.29
C PRO A 53 2.56 -3.03 -3.08
N GLU A 54 2.77 -3.46 -4.32
CA GLU A 54 3.74 -2.82 -5.20
C GLU A 54 3.42 -1.32 -5.27
N PRO A 55 4.43 -0.44 -5.19
CA PRO A 55 4.19 0.99 -5.34
C PRO A 55 3.50 1.22 -6.67
N GLU A 56 2.44 2.04 -6.67
CA GLU A 56 1.82 2.47 -7.93
C GLU A 56 2.94 3.03 -8.81
N PRO A 57 3.11 2.53 -10.04
CA PRO A 57 4.13 3.07 -10.92
C PRO A 57 3.86 4.56 -11.05
N GLU A 58 4.84 5.38 -10.66
CA GLU A 58 4.77 6.82 -10.87
C GLU A 58 4.51 7.02 -12.36
N GLU A 59 3.34 7.55 -12.71
CA GLU A 59 3.05 7.85 -14.11
C GLU A 59 4.19 8.75 -14.59
N PRO A 60 4.91 8.35 -15.65
CA PRO A 60 5.98 9.19 -16.14
C PRO A 60 5.35 10.53 -16.50
N LEU A 61 5.81 11.61 -15.84
CA LEU A 61 5.46 12.96 -16.26
C LEU A 61 5.81 13.03 -17.74
N SER A 62 4.80 13.15 -18.61
CA SER A 62 5.06 13.08 -20.04
C SER A 62 6.05 14.18 -20.39
N GLU A 63 7.21 13.82 -20.94
CA GLU A 63 8.20 14.79 -21.41
C GLU A 63 7.71 15.57 -22.64
N THR A 64 6.56 15.20 -23.21
CA THR A 64 5.94 15.96 -24.29
C THR A 64 5.57 17.34 -23.77
N PRO A 65 6.04 18.43 -24.42
CA PRO A 65 5.61 19.77 -24.09
C PRO A 65 4.08 19.82 -24.11
N VAL A 66 3.49 20.62 -23.22
CA VAL A 66 2.05 20.71 -23.01
C VAL A 66 1.31 20.82 -24.36
N ASP A 67 1.79 21.64 -25.29
CA ASP A 67 1.20 21.85 -26.62
C ASP A 67 1.08 20.61 -27.51
N PHE A 68 1.91 19.58 -27.27
CA PHE A 68 1.89 18.31 -28.01
C PHE A 68 1.14 17.20 -27.28
N GLN A 69 0.62 17.47 -26.08
CA GLN A 69 -0.29 16.53 -25.42
C GLN A 69 -1.61 16.47 -26.20
N PRO A 70 -2.13 15.26 -26.50
CA PRO A 70 -3.31 15.07 -27.35
C PRO A 70 -4.58 15.74 -26.80
N THR A 71 -4.60 16.08 -25.51
CA THR A 71 -5.65 16.88 -24.84
C THR A 71 -5.79 18.27 -25.47
N ASN A 72 -4.69 18.97 -25.76
CA ASN A 72 -4.76 20.34 -26.30
C ASN A 72 -5.21 20.38 -27.76
N LEU A 73 -4.77 19.42 -28.57
CA LEU A 73 -5.19 19.31 -29.97
C LEU A 73 -6.68 18.94 -30.05
N SER A 74 -7.12 18.01 -29.20
CA SER A 74 -8.55 17.65 -29.08
C SER A 74 -9.41 18.83 -28.59
N GLN A 75 -8.89 19.62 -27.64
CA GLN A 75 -9.58 20.80 -27.10
C GLN A 75 -9.66 21.93 -28.13
N ALA A 76 -8.59 22.15 -28.92
CA ALA A 76 -8.59 23.12 -30.02
C ALA A 76 -9.59 22.73 -31.12
N VAL A 77 -9.64 21.43 -31.50
CA VAL A 77 -10.61 20.92 -32.47
C VAL A 77 -12.05 21.06 -31.93
N ALA A 78 -12.29 20.73 -30.66
CA ALA A 78 -13.60 20.88 -30.04
C ALA A 78 -14.06 22.35 -29.96
N ALA A 79 -13.15 23.27 -29.64
CA ALA A 79 -13.42 24.71 -29.63
C ALA A 79 -13.79 25.22 -31.05
N ALA A 80 -13.05 24.79 -32.07
CA ALA A 80 -13.34 25.13 -33.47
C ALA A 80 -14.70 24.57 -33.92
N MET A 81 -15.05 23.34 -33.54
CA MET A 81 -16.38 22.76 -33.82
C MET A 81 -17.51 23.50 -33.08
N ASN A 82 -17.22 24.10 -31.92
CA ASN A 82 -18.16 24.88 -31.13
C ASN A 82 -18.20 26.37 -31.55
N GLY A 83 -17.50 26.75 -32.63
CA GLY A 83 -17.49 28.12 -33.16
C GLY A 83 -16.79 29.14 -32.26
N VAL A 84 -15.94 28.69 -31.33
CA VAL A 84 -15.12 29.57 -30.51
C VAL A 84 -13.89 29.93 -31.34
N GLU A 85 -13.73 31.22 -31.67
CA GLU A 85 -12.56 31.72 -32.37
C GLU A 85 -11.30 31.40 -31.54
N PRO A 86 -10.25 30.81 -32.14
CA PRO A 86 -9.00 30.57 -31.45
C PRO A 86 -8.47 31.89 -30.87
N PRO A 87 -7.91 31.89 -29.65
CA PRO A 87 -7.23 33.07 -29.15
C PRO A 87 -6.10 33.46 -30.12
N GLU A 88 -6.01 34.75 -30.45
CA GLU A 88 -4.90 35.30 -31.23
C GLU A 88 -3.59 34.96 -30.53
N ILE A 89 -2.76 34.15 -31.18
CA ILE A 89 -1.37 33.95 -30.76
C ILE A 89 -0.63 35.25 -31.01
N SER A 90 -0.34 36.01 -29.96
CA SER A 90 0.63 37.09 -30.07
C SER A 90 2.00 36.45 -30.26
N ASP A 91 2.54 36.52 -31.48
CA ASP A 91 3.93 36.20 -31.79
C ASP A 91 4.86 37.16 -31.03
N THR A 92 5.05 36.93 -29.75
CA THR A 92 6.19 37.45 -28.99
C THR A 92 7.17 36.31 -28.78
N ASP A 93 7.72 35.82 -29.89
CA ASP A 93 9.01 35.16 -29.92
C ASP A 93 9.92 36.04 -30.78
N GLU A 94 10.43 37.12 -30.17
CA GLU A 94 11.58 37.83 -30.72
C GLU A 94 12.76 36.87 -30.69
N THR A 95 13.18 36.42 -31.88
CA THR A 95 14.52 35.90 -32.08
C THR A 95 15.55 37.03 -31.88
N LEU A 96 16.48 36.81 -30.93
CA LEU A 96 17.77 37.49 -30.68
C LEU A 96 17.80 38.77 -29.83
#